data_AF-A0A3M1SVQ4-F1
#
_entry.id   AF-A0A3M1SVQ4-F1
#
_cell.length_a   1.000
_cell.length_b   1.000
_cell.length_c   1.000
_cell.angle_alpha   90.00
_cell.angle_beta   90.00
_cell.angle_gamma   90.00
#
_symmetry.space_group_name_H-M   'P 1'
#
loop_
_entity.id
_entity.type
_entity.pdbx_description
1 polymer ?
#
loop_
_entity_poly.entity_id
_entity_poly.type
_entity_poly.pdbx_seq_one_letter_code
_entity_poly.pdbx_strand_id
1 'polypeptide(L)'
;MSGHTGCAGQARSPPGRRPFARGPGGSRRPQDPAAGKELVAIQAPGLVGWGEVSGEAALKVTQLGFAFVLGLAVGGSGALALFTPVREDTEVAPAETAPQRPRTERRAAREQVSLPEDSGDPVLAENLGRAQFDRDWARVAEVARILRARGRRRRALGAARSGAGGGPSLLLLDHEYRRKAFLLQLRERVTPAADAAREDLPVAERERRLRDLLFAPRVGPDAEAARRDAAYHLGLLGTAAGREALARAFEESDPGLARLAAEALARSEDPEAIGVLVEALRSAIDPARRALAAEALAWTRDAALGGPVARELARAARSDRSRAVRAHAIASLALVDLDRCVPAREALVSLLADPVEDAELRRAAVASLRAHWAIARALPGELLVALEGALLPSTGALRAEVVEALAEAGRAETVAVLERALFASKDATERGLLERAIASIRERTRSR
;
A
#
# COMPACT_ATOMS: atom_id res chain seq x y z
N MET A 1 15.88 -29.22 -52.65
CA MET A 1 16.75 -29.81 -53.69
C MET A 1 17.68 -28.72 -54.18
N SER A 2 18.98 -29.01 -54.35
CA SER A 2 20.01 -28.16 -55.01
C SER A 2 20.27 -26.80 -54.31
N GLY A 3 21.49 -26.36 -53.96
CA GLY A 3 22.79 -26.47 -54.66
C GLY A 3 23.10 -25.08 -55.26
N HIS A 4 24.27 -24.43 -55.09
CA HIS A 4 25.63 -24.92 -54.86
C HIS A 4 26.59 -23.83 -54.29
N THR A 5 27.69 -24.27 -53.63
CA THR A 5 29.09 -23.72 -53.57
C THR A 5 29.36 -22.19 -53.62
N GLY A 6 30.30 -21.56 -52.90
CA GLY A 6 31.52 -21.99 -52.16
C GLY A 6 32.47 -20.77 -52.02
N CYS A 7 33.69 -20.78 -51.45
CA CYS A 7 34.49 -21.75 -50.69
C CYS A 7 35.67 -21.03 -49.96
N ALA A 8 36.07 -21.52 -48.78
CA ALA A 8 37.44 -21.58 -48.17
C ALA A 8 38.41 -20.36 -48.14
N GLY A 9 39.32 -20.20 -47.16
CA GLY A 9 39.67 -20.96 -45.94
C GLY A 9 40.54 -20.10 -44.99
N GLN A 10 40.56 -20.37 -43.66
CA GLN A 10 41.64 -21.01 -42.89
C GLN A 10 43.05 -20.33 -42.91
N ALA A 11 43.89 -20.31 -41.85
CA ALA A 11 43.76 -20.50 -40.39
C ALA A 11 45.16 -20.29 -39.71
N ARG A 12 45.20 -20.29 -38.35
CA ARG A 12 46.35 -20.59 -37.42
C ARG A 12 47.15 -19.42 -36.79
N SER A 13 47.74 -19.73 -35.62
CA SER A 13 48.14 -18.81 -34.53
C SER A 13 49.64 -18.99 -34.08
N PRO A 14 50.11 -18.73 -32.82
CA PRO A 14 51.36 -17.99 -32.47
C PRO A 14 52.47 -18.93 -31.86
N PRO A 15 53.41 -18.62 -30.90
CA PRO A 15 53.76 -17.37 -30.15
C PRO A 15 55.27 -17.08 -29.77
N GLY A 16 55.56 -15.91 -29.18
CA GLY A 16 56.73 -15.64 -28.30
C GLY A 16 57.51 -14.33 -28.58
N ARG A 17 58.37 -13.76 -27.71
CA ARG A 17 58.62 -13.82 -26.25
C ARG A 17 59.81 -12.86 -25.88
N ARG A 18 59.60 -11.85 -25.01
CA ARG A 18 60.61 -11.21 -24.08
C ARG A 18 61.82 -10.41 -24.70
N PRO A 19 62.76 -9.83 -23.89
CA PRO A 19 62.62 -8.70 -22.94
C PRO A 19 63.80 -7.67 -22.99
N PHE A 20 63.78 -6.54 -22.24
CA PHE A 20 64.99 -5.88 -21.69
C PHE A 20 64.68 -4.91 -20.50
N ALA A 21 65.68 -4.48 -19.71
CA ALA A 21 65.49 -3.91 -18.36
C ALA A 21 66.60 -2.94 -17.87
N ARG A 22 66.30 -2.19 -16.77
CA ARG A 22 67.18 -1.32 -15.91
C ARG A 22 67.66 -0.01 -16.56
N GLY A 23 67.84 1.15 -15.90
CA GLY A 23 67.73 1.64 -14.50
C GLY A 23 68.40 3.05 -14.41
N PRO A 24 68.86 3.60 -13.27
CA PRO A 24 68.26 3.75 -11.92
C PRO A 24 68.43 5.17 -11.28
N GLY A 25 67.89 5.40 -10.07
CA GLY A 25 68.28 6.47 -9.12
C GLY A 25 67.59 7.84 -9.27
N GLY A 26 67.32 8.65 -8.23
CA GLY A 26 67.42 8.47 -6.77
C GLY A 26 66.53 9.52 -6.07
N SER A 27 65.74 9.16 -5.05
CA SER A 27 66.11 9.11 -3.61
C SER A 27 65.84 10.40 -2.80
N ARG A 28 64.66 10.48 -2.16
CA ARG A 28 64.52 10.97 -0.78
C ARG A 28 63.52 10.11 0.01
N ARG A 29 64.05 9.44 1.03
CA ARG A 29 63.37 8.82 2.20
C ARG A 29 63.52 9.80 3.39
N PRO A 30 63.02 9.51 4.62
CA PRO A 30 62.05 8.50 5.07
C PRO A 30 60.89 9.08 5.91
N GLN A 31 59.84 8.29 6.14
CA GLN A 31 59.40 7.91 7.50
C GLN A 31 58.34 6.80 7.41
N ASP A 32 58.58 5.73 8.17
CA ASP A 32 57.81 4.49 8.37
C ASP A 32 58.28 4.04 9.78
N PRO A 33 57.44 3.50 10.70
CA PRO A 33 56.59 2.35 10.40
C PRO A 33 55.20 2.31 11.08
N ALA A 34 54.35 1.40 10.58
CA ALA A 34 53.69 0.32 11.35
C ALA A 34 52.17 0.14 11.11
N ALA A 35 51.84 -1.12 10.79
CA ALA A 35 50.56 -1.82 11.02
C ALA A 35 49.28 -1.34 10.28
N GLY A 36 48.43 -2.32 9.92
CA GLY A 36 47.07 -2.07 9.42
C GLY A 36 46.79 -2.55 8.00
N LYS A 37 46.77 -3.87 7.78
CA LYS A 37 46.01 -4.42 6.64
C LYS A 37 44.53 -4.38 7.00
N GLU A 38 43.80 -3.36 6.54
CA GLU A 38 42.34 -3.45 6.45
C GLU A 38 41.90 -3.34 4.98
N LEU A 39 41.40 -4.46 4.48
CA LEU A 39 40.48 -4.46 3.36
C LEU A 39 39.22 -3.73 3.84
N VAL A 40 39.03 -2.48 3.43
CA VAL A 40 37.77 -1.77 3.67
C VAL A 40 36.69 -2.51 2.88
N ALA A 41 35.96 -3.36 3.59
CA ALA A 41 34.77 -4.00 3.08
C ALA A 41 33.76 -2.91 2.72
N ILE A 42 33.30 -2.91 1.47
CA ILE A 42 32.09 -2.18 1.09
C ILE A 42 30.93 -2.93 1.72
N GLN A 43 30.69 -2.69 3.01
CA GLN A 43 29.46 -3.09 3.66
C GLN A 43 28.33 -2.27 3.05
N ALA A 44 27.37 -2.94 2.43
CA ALA A 44 26.09 -2.34 2.12
C ALA A 44 25.32 -2.15 3.44
N PRO A 45 25.05 -0.91 3.90
CA PRO A 45 24.20 -0.69 5.06
C PRO A 45 22.75 -1.04 4.70
N GLY A 46 21.97 -1.47 5.70
CA GLY A 46 20.66 -2.08 5.47
C GLY A 46 19.60 -1.15 4.87
N LEU A 47 18.53 -1.77 4.36
CA LEU A 47 17.30 -1.14 3.90
C LEU A 47 16.55 -0.41 5.04
N VAL A 48 17.06 0.76 5.43
CA VAL A 48 16.34 1.75 6.24
C VAL A 48 16.22 3.01 5.39
N GLY A 49 15.02 3.26 4.90
CA GLY A 49 14.76 4.28 3.88
C GLY A 49 13.31 4.29 3.40
N TRP A 50 12.36 4.08 4.31
CA TRP A 50 10.98 4.52 4.06
C TRP A 50 11.02 6.05 4.01
N GLY A 51 10.91 6.61 2.81
CA GLY A 51 11.05 8.05 2.57
C GLY A 51 10.05 8.87 3.39
N GLU A 52 10.56 9.93 4.02
CA GLU A 52 9.83 10.74 4.98
C GLU A 52 8.62 11.49 4.39
N VAL A 53 7.56 11.55 5.21
CA VAL A 53 6.50 12.57 5.24
C VAL A 53 5.70 12.81 3.96
N SER A 54 4.66 11.98 3.79
CA SER A 54 3.27 12.48 3.60
C SER A 54 2.26 11.32 3.54
N GLY A 55 2.63 10.22 2.87
CA GLY A 55 1.83 9.00 2.80
C GLY A 55 1.65 8.30 4.15
N GLU A 56 2.72 8.15 4.94
CA GLU A 56 2.66 7.50 6.26
C GLU A 56 1.76 8.23 7.27
N ALA A 57 1.76 9.57 7.29
CA ALA A 57 0.92 10.33 8.20
C ALA A 57 -0.55 10.20 7.82
N ALA A 58 -0.87 10.24 6.51
CA ALA A 58 -2.22 10.01 6.00
C ALA A 58 -2.68 8.56 6.25
N LEU A 59 -1.83 7.55 5.99
CA LEU A 59 -2.12 6.15 6.32
C LEU A 59 -2.33 5.99 7.82
N LYS A 60 -1.40 6.41 8.68
CA LYS A 60 -1.52 6.25 10.13
C LYS A 60 -2.77 6.97 10.65
N VAL A 61 -3.04 8.22 10.28
CA VAL A 61 -4.21 8.96 10.77
C VAL A 61 -5.54 8.39 10.25
N THR A 62 -5.64 7.98 8.98
CA THR A 62 -6.91 7.43 8.44
C THR A 62 -7.11 5.95 8.72
N GLN A 63 -6.05 5.12 8.76
CA GLN A 63 -6.14 3.71 9.16
C GLN A 63 -6.31 3.57 10.68
N LEU A 64 -5.65 4.38 11.52
CA LEU A 64 -6.02 4.45 12.95
C LEU A 64 -7.46 4.93 13.08
N GLY A 65 -7.89 5.95 12.31
CA GLY A 65 -9.29 6.38 12.29
C GLY A 65 -10.28 5.25 11.99
N PHE A 66 -10.12 4.55 10.86
CA PHE A 66 -11.01 3.48 10.43
C PHE A 66 -10.94 2.23 11.34
N ALA A 67 -9.74 1.80 11.73
CA ALA A 67 -9.54 0.63 12.59
C ALA A 67 -9.99 0.88 14.05
N PHE A 68 -9.80 2.10 14.59
CA PHE A 68 -10.32 2.49 15.90
C PHE A 68 -11.85 2.55 15.90
N VAL A 69 -12.43 3.14 14.84
CA VAL A 69 -13.89 3.24 14.67
C VAL A 69 -14.54 1.87 14.52
N LEU A 70 -13.97 0.95 13.74
CA LEU A 70 -14.51 -0.40 13.56
C LEU A 70 -14.20 -1.33 14.76
N GLY A 71 -13.04 -1.19 15.39
CA GLY A 71 -12.60 -2.03 16.52
C GLY A 71 -13.50 -1.89 17.75
N LEU A 72 -13.90 -0.66 18.08
CA LEU A 72 -14.83 -0.38 19.18
C LEU A 72 -16.25 -0.91 18.89
N ALA A 73 -16.67 -0.97 17.62
CA ALA A 73 -18.01 -1.40 17.23
C ALA A 73 -18.17 -2.94 17.11
N VAL A 74 -17.07 -3.69 17.04
CA VAL A 74 -17.06 -5.17 16.85
C VAL A 74 -16.73 -5.93 18.15
N GLY A 75 -16.51 -5.22 19.27
CA GLY A 75 -16.40 -5.83 20.60
C GLY A 75 -15.03 -6.49 20.89
N GLY A 76 -13.96 -6.00 20.27
CA GLY A 76 -12.60 -6.46 20.50
C GLY A 76 -11.84 -5.62 21.53
N SER A 77 -12.15 -5.78 22.82
CA SER A 77 -11.34 -5.17 23.91
C SER A 77 -10.04 -5.94 24.11
N GLY A 78 -8.99 -5.59 23.35
CA GLY A 78 -7.71 -6.30 23.36
C GLY A 78 -6.50 -5.40 23.10
N ALA A 79 -5.98 -4.81 24.18
CA ALA A 79 -4.64 -4.24 24.35
C ALA A 79 -4.00 -3.43 23.20
N LEU A 80 -4.09 -2.11 23.29
CA LEU A 80 -3.12 -1.17 22.69
C LEU A 80 -2.38 -0.45 23.82
N ALA A 81 -1.41 -1.14 24.42
CA ALA A 81 -0.52 -0.60 25.43
C ALA A 81 0.91 -0.56 24.86
N LEU A 82 1.30 0.57 24.28
CA LEU A 82 2.67 1.06 24.09
C LEU A 82 2.62 2.41 23.34
N PHE A 83 2.37 3.50 24.08
CA PHE A 83 2.81 4.84 23.70
C PHE A 83 2.80 5.75 24.93
N THR A 84 3.92 5.79 25.64
CA THR A 84 4.23 6.90 26.54
C THR A 84 4.68 8.09 25.67
N PRO A 85 4.00 9.25 25.71
CA PRO A 85 4.46 10.41 24.95
C PRO A 85 5.80 10.89 25.52
N VAL A 86 6.75 11.14 24.62
CA VAL A 86 7.95 11.92 24.94
C VAL A 86 7.50 13.33 25.34
N ARG A 87 7.97 13.81 26.50
CA ARG A 87 7.84 15.22 26.87
C ARG A 87 8.80 16.02 26.01
N GLU A 88 8.26 16.87 25.14
CA GLU A 88 8.95 18.09 24.73
C GLU A 88 8.47 19.21 25.64
N ASP A 89 9.36 19.71 26.48
CA ASP A 89 9.07 20.79 27.42
C ASP A 89 8.93 22.11 26.63
N THR A 90 7.68 22.52 26.39
CA THR A 90 7.33 23.88 25.96
C THR A 90 6.48 24.54 27.04
N GLU A 91 6.92 25.70 27.51
CA GLU A 91 6.25 26.43 28.59
C GLU A 91 4.85 26.88 28.16
N VAL A 92 3.84 26.42 28.90
CA VAL A 92 2.43 26.75 28.64
C VAL A 92 2.06 28.03 29.39
N ALA A 93 1.85 29.12 28.65
CA ALA A 93 1.16 30.30 29.17
C ALA A 93 -0.30 29.97 29.54
N PRO A 94 -0.87 30.58 30.59
CA PRO A 94 -2.20 30.19 31.09
C PRO A 94 -3.32 30.51 30.10
N ALA A 95 -4.28 29.59 30.01
CA ALA A 95 -5.34 29.62 29.00
C ALA A 95 -6.38 30.73 29.23
N GLU A 96 -6.60 31.57 28.22
CA GLU A 96 -7.82 32.37 28.12
C GLU A 96 -9.02 31.47 27.77
N THR A 97 -10.12 31.66 28.50
CA THR A 97 -11.32 30.81 28.41
C THR A 97 -12.14 31.10 27.15
N ALA A 98 -12.12 30.17 26.19
CA ALA A 98 -13.10 30.13 25.11
C ALA A 98 -14.53 29.83 25.65
N PRO A 99 -15.60 30.44 25.08
CA PRO A 99 -16.95 30.34 25.63
C PRO A 99 -17.55 28.93 25.45
N GLN A 100 -17.96 28.32 26.57
CA GLN A 100 -18.61 27.01 26.57
C GLN A 100 -20.08 27.12 26.15
N ARG A 101 -20.46 26.54 25.00
CA ARG A 101 -21.89 26.36 24.66
C ARG A 101 -22.58 25.40 25.64
N PRO A 102 -23.84 25.67 26.03
CA PRO A 102 -24.54 24.90 27.06
C PRO A 102 -24.78 23.43 26.65
N ARG A 103 -24.61 22.52 27.61
CA ARG A 103 -24.71 21.06 27.43
C ARG A 103 -26.08 20.56 26.93
N THR A 104 -27.12 21.39 26.97
CA THR A 104 -28.48 21.07 26.53
C THR A 104 -28.60 20.96 25.02
N GLU A 105 -27.93 21.80 24.24
CA GLU A 105 -27.94 21.74 22.76
C GLU A 105 -27.35 20.41 22.24
N ARG A 106 -26.28 19.91 22.88
CA ARG A 106 -25.64 18.62 22.56
C ARG A 106 -26.55 17.40 22.74
N ARG A 107 -27.68 17.53 23.42
CA ARG A 107 -28.65 16.44 23.63
C ARG A 107 -29.85 16.51 22.68
N ALA A 108 -30.16 17.70 22.14
CA ALA A 108 -31.34 17.95 21.31
C ALA A 108 -31.18 17.55 19.83
N ALA A 109 -29.94 17.42 19.34
CA ALA A 109 -29.64 17.11 17.93
C ALA A 109 -29.05 15.71 17.71
N ARG A 110 -29.35 14.73 18.58
CA ARG A 110 -29.11 13.30 18.29
C ARG A 110 -30.25 12.74 17.47
N GLU A 111 -30.31 13.16 16.21
CA GLU A 111 -31.16 12.55 15.20
C GLU A 111 -30.86 11.05 15.15
N GLN A 112 -31.87 10.20 15.37
CA GLN A 112 -31.67 8.74 15.34
C GLN A 112 -31.49 8.31 13.87
N VAL A 113 -30.24 8.25 13.43
CA VAL A 113 -29.89 7.83 12.07
C VAL A 113 -30.25 6.36 11.88
N SER A 114 -31.39 6.11 11.26
CA SER A 114 -31.79 4.79 10.76
C SER A 114 -31.42 4.70 9.29
N LEU A 115 -30.67 3.67 8.91
CA LEU A 115 -30.21 3.47 7.53
C LEU A 115 -30.94 2.27 6.88
N PRO A 116 -31.43 2.41 5.64
CA PRO A 116 -32.00 1.29 4.87
C PRO A 116 -31.03 0.09 4.80
N GLU A 117 -31.54 -1.14 4.90
CA GLU A 117 -30.67 -2.34 4.94
C GLU A 117 -29.90 -2.60 3.63
N ASP A 118 -30.35 -1.99 2.54
CA ASP A 118 -29.78 -2.02 1.20
C ASP A 118 -28.75 -0.89 0.94
N SER A 119 -28.65 0.13 1.81
CA SER A 119 -27.75 1.30 1.68
C SER A 119 -26.36 0.98 1.10
N GLY A 120 -26.10 1.40 -0.14
CA GLY A 120 -24.85 1.12 -0.85
C GLY A 120 -23.59 1.62 -0.14
N ASP A 121 -22.43 1.04 -0.46
CA ASP A 121 -21.17 1.33 0.22
C ASP A 121 -20.78 2.83 0.24
N PRO A 122 -21.07 3.66 -0.79
CA PRO A 122 -20.90 5.12 -0.71
C PRO A 122 -21.74 5.79 0.39
N VAL A 123 -22.97 5.31 0.65
CA VAL A 123 -23.86 5.82 1.72
C VAL A 123 -23.34 5.40 3.09
N LEU A 124 -22.77 4.19 3.20
CA LEU A 124 -22.14 3.73 4.43
C LEU A 124 -20.84 4.51 4.72
N ALA A 125 -20.02 4.77 3.70
CA ALA A 125 -18.82 5.61 3.80
C ALA A 125 -19.15 7.06 4.20
N GLU A 126 -20.23 7.64 3.64
CA GLU A 126 -20.79 8.92 4.08
C GLU A 126 -21.10 8.94 5.57
N ASN A 127 -21.82 7.93 6.05
CA ASN A 127 -22.24 7.86 7.44
C ASN A 127 -21.06 7.65 8.39
N LEU A 128 -20.05 6.85 8.01
CA LEU A 128 -18.79 6.73 8.76
C LEU A 128 -18.02 8.05 8.82
N GLY A 129 -17.91 8.78 7.70
CA GLY A 129 -17.21 10.06 7.65
C GLY A 129 -17.83 11.10 8.57
N ARG A 130 -19.17 11.26 8.52
CA ARG A 130 -19.88 12.14 9.46
C ARG A 130 -19.73 11.66 10.91
N ALA A 131 -19.82 10.35 11.15
CA ALA A 131 -19.69 9.78 12.49
C ALA A 131 -18.31 10.03 13.13
N GLN A 132 -17.23 10.01 12.33
CA GLN A 132 -15.88 10.34 12.81
C GLN A 132 -15.81 11.79 13.31
N PHE A 133 -16.36 12.74 12.52
CA PHE A 133 -16.38 14.17 12.84
C PHE A 133 -17.25 14.48 14.07
N ASP A 134 -18.48 13.95 14.09
CA ASP A 134 -19.46 14.15 15.16
C ASP A 134 -19.13 13.36 16.46
N ARG A 135 -18.17 12.42 16.39
CA ARG A 135 -17.93 11.36 17.39
C ARG A 135 -19.20 10.56 17.72
N ASP A 136 -20.00 10.30 16.69
CA ASP A 136 -21.30 9.64 16.77
C ASP A 136 -21.18 8.11 16.66
N TRP A 137 -20.90 7.48 17.80
CA TRP A 137 -20.80 6.02 17.92
C TRP A 137 -22.10 5.27 17.59
N ALA A 138 -23.27 5.91 17.67
CA ALA A 138 -24.54 5.28 17.30
C ALA A 138 -24.61 5.06 15.78
N ARG A 139 -24.18 6.05 14.99
CA ARG A 139 -24.09 5.96 13.52
C ARG A 139 -23.08 4.92 13.06
N VAL A 140 -21.95 4.77 13.77
CA VAL A 140 -20.99 3.67 13.56
C VAL A 140 -21.65 2.31 13.80
N ALA A 141 -22.39 2.16 14.90
CA ALA A 141 -23.08 0.92 15.25
C ALA A 141 -24.15 0.53 14.21
N GLU A 142 -24.82 1.51 13.60
CA GLU A 142 -25.80 1.30 12.53
C GLU A 142 -25.16 0.83 11.21
N VAL A 143 -24.05 1.45 10.78
CA VAL A 143 -23.26 0.94 9.63
C VAL A 143 -22.79 -0.49 9.92
N ALA A 144 -22.29 -0.75 11.13
CA ALA A 144 -21.90 -2.10 11.55
C ALA A 144 -23.09 -3.09 11.60
N ARG A 145 -24.33 -2.63 11.88
CA ARG A 145 -25.55 -3.45 11.83
C ARG A 145 -25.82 -3.90 10.40
N ILE A 146 -25.79 -2.99 9.42
CA ILE A 146 -26.01 -3.27 7.99
C ILE A 146 -24.96 -4.25 7.46
N LEU A 147 -23.67 -4.01 7.73
CA LEU A 147 -22.60 -4.91 7.31
C LEU A 147 -22.76 -6.32 7.90
N ARG A 148 -23.15 -6.45 9.18
CA ARG A 148 -23.48 -7.74 9.81
C ARG A 148 -24.74 -8.40 9.22
N ALA A 149 -25.75 -7.64 8.80
CA ALA A 149 -26.93 -8.18 8.12
C ALA A 149 -26.57 -8.75 6.75
N ARG A 150 -25.85 -7.98 5.92
CA ARG A 150 -25.33 -8.40 4.62
C ARG A 150 -24.44 -9.64 4.71
N GLY A 151 -23.52 -9.67 5.68
CA GLY A 151 -22.66 -10.83 5.93
C GLY A 151 -23.43 -12.10 6.33
N ARG A 152 -24.51 -11.97 7.14
CA ARG A 152 -25.40 -13.08 7.49
C ARG A 152 -26.19 -13.61 6.29
N ARG A 153 -26.75 -12.72 5.46
CA ARG A 153 -27.46 -13.12 4.21
C ARG A 153 -26.54 -13.92 3.27
N ARG A 154 -25.27 -13.53 3.09
CA ARG A 154 -24.27 -14.29 2.31
C ARG A 154 -24.06 -15.71 2.84
N ARG A 155 -23.94 -15.89 4.18
CA ARG A 155 -23.75 -17.21 4.79
C ARG A 155 -24.98 -18.11 4.60
N ALA A 156 -26.19 -17.55 4.73
CA ALA A 156 -27.45 -18.28 4.56
C ALA A 156 -27.71 -18.75 3.12
N LEU A 157 -27.25 -18.00 2.11
CA LEU A 157 -27.43 -18.35 0.69
C LEU A 157 -26.47 -19.43 0.17
N GLY A 158 -25.51 -19.87 1.00
CA GLY A 158 -24.56 -20.93 0.67
C GLY A 158 -23.42 -20.51 -0.28
N ALA A 159 -22.22 -21.04 -0.05
CA ALA A 159 -21.06 -20.76 -0.90
C ALA A 159 -21.20 -21.32 -2.33
N ALA A 160 -22.15 -22.23 -2.58
CA ALA A 160 -22.34 -22.93 -3.86
C ALA A 160 -22.88 -22.06 -5.02
N ARG A 161 -23.16 -20.77 -4.80
CA ARG A 161 -23.51 -19.80 -5.85
C ARG A 161 -22.48 -18.66 -5.99
N SER A 162 -21.22 -18.91 -5.62
CA SER A 162 -20.12 -17.91 -5.69
C SER A 162 -19.61 -17.63 -7.11
N GLY A 163 -20.52 -17.34 -8.06
CA GLY A 163 -20.21 -16.86 -9.41
C GLY A 163 -20.25 -15.33 -9.57
N ALA A 164 -20.75 -14.59 -8.57
CA ALA A 164 -20.80 -13.13 -8.58
C ALA A 164 -20.52 -12.55 -7.19
N GLY A 165 -19.61 -11.57 -7.11
CA GLY A 165 -19.16 -10.92 -5.87
C GLY A 165 -20.20 -9.97 -5.26
N GLY A 166 -21.30 -10.50 -4.72
CA GLY A 166 -22.40 -9.73 -4.12
C GLY A 166 -22.31 -9.49 -2.60
N GLY A 167 -21.21 -9.85 -1.95
CA GLY A 167 -20.98 -9.52 -0.53
C GLY A 167 -20.46 -8.09 -0.34
N PRO A 168 -20.68 -7.43 0.82
CA PRO A 168 -20.09 -6.13 1.10
C PRO A 168 -18.57 -6.26 1.10
N SER A 169 -17.89 -5.46 0.28
CA SER A 169 -16.43 -5.43 0.26
C SER A 169 -15.96 -4.38 1.25
N LEU A 170 -15.31 -4.79 2.34
CA LEU A 170 -14.74 -3.84 3.29
C LEU A 170 -13.62 -3.01 2.66
N LEU A 171 -12.96 -3.50 1.61
CA LEU A 171 -11.99 -2.76 0.81
C LEU A 171 -12.66 -1.70 -0.07
N LEU A 172 -13.81 -2.00 -0.69
CA LEU A 172 -14.58 -0.95 -1.38
C LEU A 172 -15.09 0.11 -0.39
N LEU A 173 -15.60 -0.30 0.78
CA LEU A 173 -16.06 0.65 1.80
C LEU A 173 -14.94 1.55 2.32
N ASP A 174 -13.76 0.97 2.60
CA ASP A 174 -12.55 1.69 2.99
C ASP A 174 -12.05 2.62 1.87
N HIS A 175 -12.10 2.19 0.60
CA HIS A 175 -11.81 3.05 -0.57
C HIS A 175 -12.76 4.26 -0.65
N GLU A 176 -14.07 4.04 -0.65
CA GLU A 176 -15.09 5.10 -0.71
C GLU A 176 -14.95 6.07 0.48
N TYR A 177 -14.63 5.55 1.67
CA TYR A 177 -14.37 6.34 2.88
C TYR A 177 -13.11 7.19 2.75
N ARG A 178 -11.98 6.61 2.35
CA ARG A 178 -10.71 7.33 2.14
C ARG A 178 -10.85 8.40 1.06
N ARG A 179 -11.52 8.07 -0.05
CA ARG A 179 -11.82 9.02 -1.13
C ARG A 179 -12.67 10.18 -0.62
N LYS A 180 -13.75 9.93 0.13
CA LYS A 180 -14.57 11.01 0.69
C LYS A 180 -13.81 11.87 1.70
N ALA A 181 -13.06 11.26 2.61
CA ALA A 181 -12.23 11.98 3.58
C ALA A 181 -11.19 12.87 2.89
N PHE A 182 -10.53 12.35 1.86
CA PHE A 182 -9.59 13.10 1.02
C PHE A 182 -10.27 14.28 0.30
N LEU A 183 -11.45 14.07 -0.31
CA LEU A 183 -12.18 15.13 -1.01
C LEU A 183 -12.64 16.26 -0.08
N LEU A 184 -13.04 15.93 1.16
CA LEU A 184 -13.36 16.92 2.19
C LEU A 184 -12.12 17.72 2.59
N GLN A 185 -11.01 17.03 2.91
CA GLN A 185 -9.75 17.69 3.25
C GLN A 185 -9.21 18.57 2.11
N LEU A 186 -9.36 18.17 0.84
CA LEU A 186 -8.94 18.96 -0.30
C LEU A 186 -9.79 20.24 -0.47
N ARG A 187 -11.10 20.17 -0.18
CA ARG A 187 -12.00 21.33 -0.18
C ARG A 187 -11.76 22.30 0.97
N GLU A 188 -11.25 21.82 2.10
CA GLU A 188 -10.93 22.63 3.28
C GLU A 188 -9.54 23.29 3.21
N ARG A 189 -8.69 22.93 2.24
CA ARG A 189 -7.35 23.53 2.07
C ARG A 189 -7.46 24.94 1.51
N VAL A 190 -6.79 25.87 2.18
CA VAL A 190 -6.57 27.24 1.70
C VAL A 190 -5.23 27.27 0.96
N THR A 191 -5.25 27.05 -0.35
CA THR A 191 -4.06 27.09 -1.22
C THR A 191 -4.35 27.81 -2.53
N PRO A 192 -3.34 28.33 -3.26
CA PRO A 192 -3.54 28.92 -4.59
C PRO A 192 -4.23 27.97 -5.59
N ALA A 193 -4.08 26.66 -5.40
CA ALA A 193 -4.78 25.64 -6.17
C ALA A 193 -6.27 25.56 -5.84
N ALA A 194 -6.67 25.72 -4.57
CA ALA A 194 -8.07 25.81 -4.19
C ALA A 194 -8.75 27.06 -4.80
N ASP A 195 -8.06 28.21 -4.79
CA ASP A 195 -8.52 29.43 -5.47
C ASP A 195 -8.65 29.26 -6.99
N ALA A 196 -7.74 28.49 -7.61
CA ALA A 196 -7.82 28.14 -9.03
C ALA A 196 -8.91 27.10 -9.35
N ALA A 197 -9.28 26.26 -8.39
CA ALA A 197 -10.28 25.19 -8.53
C ALA A 197 -11.73 25.63 -8.21
N ARG A 198 -11.91 26.87 -7.75
CA ARG A 198 -13.18 27.50 -7.39
C ARG A 198 -14.34 27.20 -8.36
N GLU A 199 -15.46 26.72 -7.81
CA GLU A 199 -16.60 26.24 -8.62
C GLU A 199 -17.29 27.35 -9.43
N ASP A 200 -17.16 28.62 -9.02
CA ASP A 200 -17.69 29.80 -9.73
C ASP A 200 -16.87 30.22 -10.97
N LEU A 201 -15.68 29.65 -11.18
CA LEU A 201 -14.86 29.90 -12.36
C LEU A 201 -15.21 28.95 -13.54
N PRO A 202 -15.16 29.44 -14.80
CA PRO A 202 -15.34 28.59 -15.98
C PRO A 202 -14.32 27.43 -16.03
N VAL A 203 -14.76 26.23 -16.40
CA VAL A 203 -13.93 25.00 -16.43
C VAL A 203 -12.60 25.21 -17.16
N ALA A 204 -12.60 25.88 -18.31
CA ALA A 204 -11.39 26.18 -19.09
C ALA A 204 -10.40 27.12 -18.36
N GLU A 205 -10.91 28.05 -17.54
CA GLU A 205 -10.06 28.90 -16.71
C GLU A 205 -9.49 28.15 -15.52
N ARG A 206 -10.29 27.29 -14.86
CA ARG A 206 -9.79 26.42 -13.79
C ARG A 206 -8.69 25.52 -14.28
N GLU A 207 -8.92 24.83 -15.40
CA GLU A 207 -7.92 23.96 -16.03
C GLU A 207 -6.61 24.70 -16.30
N ARG A 208 -6.68 25.86 -16.97
CA ARG A 208 -5.50 26.68 -17.28
C ARG A 208 -4.72 27.04 -16.02
N ARG A 209 -5.39 27.65 -15.03
CA ARG A 209 -4.75 28.09 -13.77
C ARG A 209 -4.12 26.92 -13.00
N LEU A 210 -4.80 25.77 -12.95
CA LEU A 210 -4.29 24.58 -12.27
C LEU A 210 -3.12 23.93 -13.02
N ARG A 211 -3.11 23.95 -14.36
CA ARG A 211 -1.95 23.53 -15.16
C ARG A 211 -0.75 24.44 -14.95
N ASP A 212 -0.98 25.76 -14.93
CA ASP A 212 0.07 26.74 -14.64
C ASP A 212 0.70 26.49 -13.25
N LEU A 213 -0.13 26.18 -12.24
CA LEU A 213 0.33 25.83 -10.89
C LEU A 213 1.06 24.48 -10.82
N LEU A 214 0.64 23.45 -11.57
CA LEU A 214 1.27 22.12 -11.58
C LEU A 214 2.74 22.19 -12.03
N PHE A 215 3.01 22.99 -13.08
CA PHE A 215 4.34 23.19 -13.66
C PHE A 215 5.06 24.44 -13.13
N ALA A 216 4.49 25.13 -12.13
CA ALA A 216 5.12 26.29 -11.52
C ALA A 216 6.46 25.92 -10.86
N PRO A 217 7.48 26.82 -10.91
CA PRO A 217 8.73 26.59 -10.19
C PRO A 217 8.50 26.55 -8.68
N ARG A 218 9.32 25.78 -7.96
CA ARG A 218 9.28 25.63 -6.50
C ARG A 218 9.76 26.92 -5.79
N VAL A 219 8.95 27.97 -5.81
CA VAL A 219 9.24 29.28 -5.21
C VAL A 219 8.39 29.51 -3.96
N GLY A 220 9.04 29.58 -2.81
CA GLY A 220 8.39 29.75 -1.50
C GLY A 220 7.99 28.42 -0.83
N PRO A 221 7.60 28.47 0.46
CA PRO A 221 7.34 27.27 1.27
C PRO A 221 6.13 26.45 0.78
N ASP A 222 5.12 27.12 0.24
CA ASP A 222 3.84 26.48 -0.13
C ASP A 222 3.81 25.93 -1.56
N ALA A 223 4.89 26.10 -2.35
CA ALA A 223 4.89 25.75 -3.77
C ALA A 223 4.62 24.26 -4.03
N GLU A 224 5.17 23.35 -3.23
CA GLU A 224 4.91 21.90 -3.39
C GLU A 224 3.50 21.53 -2.93
N ALA A 225 2.93 22.23 -1.94
CA ALA A 225 1.54 22.05 -1.54
C ALA A 225 0.58 22.53 -2.65
N ALA A 226 0.87 23.67 -3.29
CA ALA A 226 0.12 24.20 -4.42
C ALA A 226 0.20 23.26 -5.64
N ARG A 227 1.39 22.75 -6.00
CA ARG A 227 1.55 21.76 -7.09
C ARG A 227 0.76 20.48 -6.84
N ARG A 228 0.85 19.94 -5.62
CA ARG A 228 0.10 18.74 -5.18
C ARG A 228 -1.40 18.95 -5.30
N ASP A 229 -1.92 20.02 -4.71
CA ASP A 229 -3.35 20.29 -4.70
C ASP A 229 -3.85 20.60 -6.13
N ALA A 230 -3.02 21.27 -6.96
CA ALA A 230 -3.32 21.51 -8.38
C ALA A 230 -3.41 20.21 -9.18
N ALA A 231 -2.49 19.25 -8.97
CA ALA A 231 -2.57 17.93 -9.58
C ALA A 231 -3.89 17.24 -9.24
N TYR A 232 -4.28 17.24 -7.96
CA TYR A 232 -5.54 16.62 -7.53
C TYR A 232 -6.78 17.32 -8.09
N HIS A 233 -6.82 18.65 -8.11
CA HIS A 233 -7.92 19.38 -8.72
C HIS A 233 -8.02 19.14 -10.23
N LEU A 234 -6.90 18.99 -10.96
CA LEU A 234 -6.92 18.58 -12.38
C LEU A 234 -7.47 17.17 -12.56
N GLY A 235 -7.09 16.22 -11.71
CA GLY A 235 -7.62 14.86 -11.74
C GLY A 235 -9.13 14.82 -11.51
N LEU A 236 -9.62 15.62 -10.56
CA LEU A 236 -11.05 15.75 -10.28
C LEU A 236 -11.82 16.59 -11.31
N LEU A 237 -11.13 17.41 -12.11
CA LEU A 237 -11.73 18.21 -13.18
C LEU A 237 -12.14 17.35 -14.37
N GLY A 238 -11.44 16.22 -14.62
CA GLY A 238 -11.81 15.24 -15.64
C GLY A 238 -11.77 15.75 -17.09
N THR A 239 -11.09 16.88 -17.36
CA THR A 239 -10.92 17.38 -18.72
C THR A 239 -9.79 16.67 -19.45
N ALA A 240 -9.92 16.49 -20.77
CA ALA A 240 -8.89 15.85 -21.59
C ALA A 240 -7.52 16.53 -21.45
N ALA A 241 -7.48 17.86 -21.50
CA ALA A 241 -6.23 18.61 -21.37
C ALA A 241 -5.72 18.68 -19.91
N GLY A 242 -6.58 18.43 -18.91
CA GLY A 242 -6.16 18.10 -17.54
C GLY A 242 -5.51 16.72 -17.42
N ARG A 243 -6.09 15.68 -18.06
CA ARG A 243 -5.47 14.35 -18.18
C ARG A 243 -4.12 14.41 -18.89
N GLU A 244 -4.02 15.12 -20.01
CA GLU A 244 -2.76 15.33 -20.75
C GLU A 244 -1.68 16.01 -19.89
N ALA A 245 -2.06 17.03 -19.13
CA ALA A 245 -1.14 17.71 -18.21
C ALA A 245 -0.62 16.76 -17.11
N LEU A 246 -1.51 15.93 -16.54
CA LEU A 246 -1.12 14.92 -15.55
C LEU A 246 -0.27 13.80 -16.18
N ALA A 247 -0.61 13.30 -17.37
CA ALA A 247 0.18 12.30 -18.08
C ALA A 247 1.60 12.83 -18.39
N ARG A 248 1.71 14.09 -18.83
CA ARG A 248 3.01 14.76 -19.01
C ARG A 248 3.79 14.88 -17.70
N ALA A 249 3.14 15.36 -16.64
CA ALA A 249 3.74 15.50 -15.31
C ALA A 249 4.18 14.15 -14.73
N PHE A 250 3.49 13.07 -15.07
CA PHE A 250 3.87 11.69 -14.75
C PHE A 250 5.14 11.25 -15.47
N GLU A 251 5.34 11.61 -16.74
CA GLU A 251 6.56 11.26 -17.49
C GLU A 251 7.77 12.15 -17.14
N GLU A 252 7.57 13.41 -16.71
CA GLU A 252 8.65 14.36 -16.40
C GLU A 252 9.63 13.88 -15.29
N SER A 253 10.92 14.22 -15.42
CA SER A 253 12.01 13.66 -14.60
C SER A 253 11.97 13.98 -13.10
N ASP A 254 11.13 14.92 -12.63
CA ASP A 254 10.95 15.24 -11.20
C ASP A 254 10.17 14.10 -10.52
N PRO A 255 10.80 13.27 -9.65
CA PRO A 255 10.13 12.11 -9.08
C PRO A 255 8.95 12.49 -8.16
N GLY A 256 9.01 13.69 -7.55
CA GLY A 256 7.93 14.23 -6.74
C GLY A 256 6.71 14.58 -7.59
N LEU A 257 6.90 15.36 -8.66
CA LEU A 257 5.84 15.69 -9.61
C LEU A 257 5.17 14.45 -10.18
N ALA A 258 5.97 13.49 -10.63
CA ALA A 258 5.45 12.28 -11.24
C ALA A 258 4.62 11.46 -10.26
N ARG A 259 5.04 11.38 -8.99
CA ARG A 259 4.27 10.74 -7.93
C ARG A 259 2.93 11.43 -7.72
N LEU A 260 2.93 12.76 -7.61
CA LEU A 260 1.71 13.57 -7.48
C LEU A 260 0.75 13.35 -8.66
N ALA A 261 1.29 13.33 -9.87
CA ALA A 261 0.53 13.08 -11.09
C ALA A 261 -0.09 11.67 -11.12
N ALA A 262 0.68 10.63 -10.77
CA ALA A 262 0.18 9.26 -10.70
C ALA A 262 -0.95 9.12 -9.66
N GLU A 263 -0.74 9.67 -8.46
CA GLU A 263 -1.75 9.66 -7.40
C GLU A 263 -3.02 10.43 -7.80
N ALA A 264 -2.90 11.54 -8.55
CA ALA A 264 -4.04 12.30 -9.07
C ALA A 264 -4.79 11.56 -10.20
N LEU A 265 -4.06 10.94 -11.14
CA LEU A 265 -4.65 10.11 -12.21
C LEU A 265 -5.47 8.97 -11.61
N ALA A 266 -4.97 8.26 -10.59
CA ALA A 266 -5.71 7.19 -9.93
C ALA A 266 -6.94 7.67 -9.14
N ARG A 267 -6.82 8.80 -8.41
CA ARG A 267 -7.91 9.34 -7.57
C ARG A 267 -9.00 10.09 -8.33
N SER A 268 -8.80 10.38 -9.62
CA SER A 268 -9.83 10.92 -10.52
C SER A 268 -11.06 10.01 -10.64
N GLU A 269 -10.86 8.68 -10.55
CA GLU A 269 -11.81 7.64 -10.97
C GLU A 269 -12.23 7.72 -12.46
N ASP A 270 -11.52 8.50 -13.27
CA ASP A 270 -11.72 8.62 -14.71
C ASP A 270 -11.08 7.40 -15.42
N PRO A 271 -11.85 6.60 -16.19
CA PRO A 271 -11.32 5.44 -16.90
C PRO A 271 -10.18 5.76 -17.87
N GLU A 272 -10.15 6.94 -18.49
CA GLU A 272 -9.07 7.34 -19.39
C GLU A 272 -7.79 7.68 -18.59
N ALA A 273 -7.92 8.36 -17.45
CA ALA A 273 -6.80 8.67 -16.56
C ALA A 273 -6.19 7.40 -15.93
N ILE A 274 -7.04 6.44 -15.56
CA ILE A 274 -6.62 5.11 -15.11
C ILE A 274 -5.96 4.32 -16.27
N GLY A 275 -6.45 4.51 -17.50
CA GLY A 275 -5.86 3.95 -18.72
C GLY A 275 -4.37 4.30 -18.87
N VAL A 276 -4.01 5.58 -18.71
CA VAL A 276 -2.61 6.05 -18.72
C VAL A 276 -1.73 5.26 -17.74
N LEU A 277 -2.21 5.01 -16.52
CA LEU A 277 -1.47 4.25 -15.51
C LEU A 277 -1.37 2.75 -15.87
N VAL A 278 -2.40 2.16 -16.46
CA VAL A 278 -2.36 0.77 -16.93
C VAL A 278 -1.38 0.60 -18.10
N GLU A 279 -1.34 1.55 -19.02
CA GLU A 279 -0.36 1.59 -20.11
C GLU A 279 1.06 1.79 -19.59
N ALA A 280 1.25 2.71 -18.65
CA ALA A 280 2.52 2.90 -17.95
C ALA A 280 3.01 1.60 -17.28
N LEU A 281 2.14 0.90 -16.54
CA LEU A 281 2.45 -0.40 -15.92
C LEU A 281 2.79 -1.51 -16.94
N ARG A 282 2.33 -1.39 -18.19
CA ARG A 282 2.69 -2.31 -19.28
C ARG A 282 3.95 -1.89 -20.03
N SER A 283 4.48 -0.69 -19.81
CA SER A 283 5.60 -0.10 -20.56
C SER A 283 6.92 -0.85 -20.41
N ALA A 284 7.53 -1.19 -21.54
CA ALA A 284 8.80 -1.91 -21.61
C ALA A 284 10.05 -1.02 -21.37
N ILE A 285 9.89 0.23 -20.90
CA ILE A 285 10.99 1.17 -20.68
C ILE A 285 11.27 1.32 -19.18
N ASP A 286 10.67 2.30 -18.50
CA ASP A 286 11.10 2.70 -17.16
C ASP A 286 10.50 1.83 -16.02
N PRO A 287 11.33 1.10 -15.23
CA PRO A 287 10.86 0.36 -14.07
C PRO A 287 10.38 1.25 -12.91
N ALA A 288 10.86 2.49 -12.76
CA ALA A 288 10.39 3.42 -11.74
C ALA A 288 8.97 3.91 -12.04
N ARG A 289 8.70 4.30 -13.29
CA ARG A 289 7.34 4.63 -13.77
C ARG A 289 6.39 3.45 -13.61
N ARG A 290 6.80 2.23 -13.96
CA ARG A 290 5.99 1.01 -13.74
C ARG A 290 5.68 0.78 -12.26
N ALA A 291 6.66 0.94 -11.37
CA ALA A 291 6.47 0.73 -9.93
C ALA A 291 5.50 1.76 -9.34
N LEU A 292 5.66 3.03 -9.73
CA LEU A 292 4.77 4.11 -9.33
C LEU A 292 3.35 3.95 -9.90
N ALA A 293 3.21 3.50 -11.14
CA ALA A 293 1.92 3.17 -11.73
C ALA A 293 1.22 2.03 -10.97
N ALA A 294 1.96 0.98 -10.59
CA ALA A 294 1.41 -0.09 -9.74
C ALA A 294 0.90 0.46 -8.39
N GLU A 295 1.72 1.27 -7.69
CA GLU A 295 1.35 1.91 -6.41
C GLU A 295 0.10 2.79 -6.56
N ALA A 296 0.02 3.60 -7.60
CA ALA A 296 -1.11 4.48 -7.86
C ALA A 296 -2.39 3.70 -8.18
N LEU A 297 -2.30 2.65 -9.03
CA LEU A 297 -3.43 1.82 -9.43
C LEU A 297 -4.11 1.11 -8.23
N ALA A 298 -3.39 0.87 -7.13
CA ALA A 298 -3.93 0.35 -5.88
C ALA A 298 -5.03 1.24 -5.25
N TRP A 299 -5.01 2.54 -5.53
CA TRP A 299 -5.98 3.53 -5.04
C TRP A 299 -7.20 3.69 -5.94
N THR A 300 -7.36 2.85 -6.97
CA THR A 300 -8.52 2.88 -7.85
C THR A 300 -9.67 2.05 -7.29
N ARG A 301 -10.89 2.53 -7.51
CA ARG A 301 -12.12 1.80 -7.19
C ARG A 301 -12.18 0.41 -7.84
N ASP A 302 -11.61 0.29 -9.04
CA ASP A 302 -11.55 -0.97 -9.78
C ASP A 302 -10.60 -1.99 -9.11
N ALA A 303 -9.44 -1.56 -8.63
CA ALA A 303 -8.56 -2.41 -7.82
C ALA A 303 -9.28 -2.89 -6.55
N ALA A 304 -9.92 -1.98 -5.81
CA ALA A 304 -10.70 -2.29 -4.60
C ALA A 304 -11.89 -3.25 -4.86
N LEU A 305 -12.38 -3.33 -6.09
CA LEU A 305 -13.43 -4.27 -6.53
C LEU A 305 -12.91 -5.62 -7.05
N GLY A 306 -11.60 -5.78 -7.26
CA GLY A 306 -11.04 -6.94 -7.95
C GLY A 306 -11.28 -6.95 -9.48
N GLY A 307 -11.44 -5.77 -10.08
CA GLY A 307 -11.69 -5.57 -11.52
C GLY A 307 -10.45 -5.74 -12.41
N PRO A 308 -10.52 -5.32 -13.70
CA PRO A 308 -9.40 -5.38 -14.63
C PRO A 308 -8.07 -4.82 -14.10
N VAL A 309 -8.05 -3.70 -13.38
CA VAL A 309 -6.84 -3.11 -12.78
C VAL A 309 -6.20 -4.07 -11.79
N ALA A 310 -6.99 -4.75 -10.95
CA ALA A 310 -6.47 -5.76 -10.04
C ALA A 310 -5.81 -6.94 -10.76
N ARG A 311 -6.24 -7.25 -12.00
CA ARG A 311 -5.62 -8.30 -12.83
C ARG A 311 -4.30 -7.84 -13.44
N GLU A 312 -4.17 -6.57 -13.81
CA GLU A 312 -2.90 -5.99 -14.25
C GLU A 312 -1.87 -5.94 -13.11
N LEU A 313 -2.30 -5.57 -11.89
CA LEU A 313 -1.47 -5.66 -10.69
C LEU A 313 -1.03 -7.11 -10.43
N ALA A 314 -1.94 -8.08 -10.53
CA ALA A 314 -1.60 -9.50 -10.40
C ALA A 314 -0.61 -10.00 -11.46
N ARG A 315 -0.74 -9.52 -12.71
CA ARG A 315 0.19 -9.80 -13.82
C ARG A 315 1.58 -9.24 -13.54
N ALA A 316 1.66 -7.99 -13.09
CA ALA A 316 2.92 -7.32 -12.75
C ALA A 316 3.62 -8.00 -11.55
N ALA A 317 2.87 -8.35 -10.50
CA ALA A 317 3.37 -9.10 -9.35
C ALA A 317 3.99 -10.46 -9.75
N ARG A 318 3.32 -11.19 -10.65
CA ARG A 318 3.76 -12.52 -11.11
C ARG A 318 4.92 -12.46 -12.10
N SER A 319 5.01 -11.43 -12.95
CA SER A 319 5.83 -11.52 -14.17
C SER A 319 6.51 -10.22 -14.65
N ASP A 320 6.55 -9.13 -13.88
CA ASP A 320 7.40 -7.98 -14.28
C ASP A 320 8.88 -8.34 -14.17
N ARG A 321 9.67 -7.94 -15.18
CA ARG A 321 11.12 -8.13 -15.22
C ARG A 321 11.87 -7.40 -14.09
N SER A 322 11.28 -6.37 -13.50
CA SER A 322 11.85 -5.59 -12.40
C SER A 322 11.30 -6.07 -11.06
N ARG A 323 12.18 -6.57 -10.20
CA ARG A 323 11.89 -6.89 -8.79
C ARG A 323 11.19 -5.74 -8.06
N ALA A 324 11.58 -4.49 -8.33
CA ALA A 324 10.94 -3.33 -7.71
C ALA A 324 9.46 -3.20 -8.14
N VAL A 325 9.15 -3.39 -9.42
CA VAL A 325 7.77 -3.36 -9.92
C VAL A 325 6.96 -4.52 -9.35
N ARG A 326 7.54 -5.73 -9.31
CA ARG A 326 6.91 -6.90 -8.65
C ARG A 326 6.56 -6.58 -7.20
N ALA A 327 7.49 -6.02 -6.42
CA ALA A 327 7.26 -5.66 -5.02
C ALA A 327 6.13 -4.64 -4.84
N HIS A 328 6.10 -3.57 -5.64
CA HIS A 328 5.04 -2.56 -5.57
C HIS A 328 3.69 -3.14 -5.99
N ALA A 329 3.65 -3.97 -7.03
CA ALA A 329 2.44 -4.67 -7.45
C ALA A 329 1.93 -5.65 -6.38
N ILE A 330 2.81 -6.43 -5.74
CA ILE A 330 2.46 -7.33 -4.63
C ILE A 330 1.89 -6.54 -3.44
N ALA A 331 2.54 -5.45 -3.03
CA ALA A 331 2.04 -4.57 -1.97
C ALA A 331 0.67 -3.98 -2.32
N SER A 332 0.46 -3.61 -3.58
CA SER A 332 -0.81 -3.07 -4.09
C SER A 332 -1.97 -4.07 -4.02
N LEU A 333 -1.69 -5.39 -4.09
CA LEU A 333 -2.72 -6.42 -3.90
C LEU A 333 -3.33 -6.43 -2.48
N ALA A 334 -2.73 -5.75 -1.51
CA ALA A 334 -3.31 -5.59 -0.17
C ALA A 334 -4.66 -4.86 -0.20
N LEU A 335 -4.83 -3.93 -1.14
CA LEU A 335 -6.06 -3.14 -1.30
C LEU A 335 -7.07 -3.78 -2.26
N VAL A 336 -6.75 -4.94 -2.84
CA VAL A 336 -7.61 -5.65 -3.81
C VAL A 336 -8.58 -6.60 -3.10
N ASP A 337 -9.84 -6.64 -3.52
CA ASP A 337 -10.80 -7.67 -3.09
C ASP A 337 -10.41 -9.05 -3.66
N LEU A 338 -9.58 -9.76 -2.89
CA LEU A 338 -9.07 -11.09 -3.24
C LEU A 338 -10.19 -12.13 -3.36
N ASP A 339 -11.33 -11.97 -2.68
CA ASP A 339 -12.51 -12.84 -2.84
C ASP A 339 -13.08 -12.75 -4.29
N ARG A 340 -12.82 -11.64 -4.99
CA ARG A 340 -13.29 -11.36 -6.37
C ARG A 340 -12.19 -11.49 -7.43
N CYS A 341 -10.91 -11.32 -7.07
CA CYS A 341 -9.79 -11.37 -8.01
C CYS A 341 -9.00 -12.69 -7.95
N VAL A 342 -9.45 -13.69 -8.69
CA VAL A 342 -8.75 -14.99 -8.81
C VAL A 342 -7.27 -14.84 -9.24
N PRO A 343 -6.90 -14.03 -10.25
CA PRO A 343 -5.49 -13.89 -10.66
C PRO A 343 -4.58 -13.33 -9.56
N ALA A 344 -5.10 -12.47 -8.69
CA ALA A 344 -4.36 -11.92 -7.54
C ALA A 344 -4.12 -12.98 -6.47
N ARG A 345 -5.13 -13.79 -6.15
CA ARG A 345 -4.97 -14.94 -5.24
C ARG A 345 -3.93 -15.91 -5.76
N GLU A 346 -4.04 -16.33 -7.03
CA GLU A 346 -3.06 -17.22 -7.67
C GLU A 346 -1.63 -16.66 -7.62
N ALA A 347 -1.45 -15.36 -7.90
CA ALA A 347 -0.12 -14.74 -7.87
C ALA A 347 0.47 -14.83 -6.45
N LEU A 348 -0.29 -14.47 -5.42
CA LEU A 348 0.15 -14.55 -4.02
C LEU A 348 0.39 -16.00 -3.57
N VAL A 349 -0.45 -16.97 -3.97
CA VAL A 349 -0.22 -18.40 -3.72
C VAL A 349 1.09 -18.87 -4.36
N SER A 350 1.34 -18.53 -5.63
CA SER A 350 2.58 -18.92 -6.32
C SER A 350 3.83 -18.34 -5.67
N LEU A 351 3.80 -17.07 -5.26
CA LEU A 351 4.89 -16.39 -4.57
C LEU A 351 5.22 -17.05 -3.23
N LEU A 352 4.21 -17.39 -2.42
CA LEU A 352 4.43 -18.03 -1.12
C LEU A 352 4.96 -19.46 -1.25
N ALA A 353 4.44 -20.21 -2.22
CA ALA A 353 4.71 -21.63 -2.41
C ALA A 353 6.08 -21.93 -3.06
N ASP A 354 6.60 -21.03 -3.90
CA ASP A 354 7.90 -21.21 -4.56
C ASP A 354 9.06 -20.95 -3.56
N PRO A 355 9.91 -21.96 -3.26
CA PRO A 355 11.06 -21.79 -2.38
C PRO A 355 12.27 -21.12 -3.05
N VAL A 356 12.29 -21.05 -4.39
CA VAL A 356 13.36 -20.43 -5.21
C VAL A 356 13.08 -18.95 -5.47
N GLU A 357 11.82 -18.54 -5.37
CA GLU A 357 11.39 -17.14 -5.46
C GLU A 357 12.09 -16.24 -4.43
N ASP A 358 12.36 -14.98 -4.82
CA ASP A 358 13.12 -14.04 -4.01
C ASP A 358 12.50 -13.80 -2.63
N ALA A 359 13.32 -13.92 -1.60
CA ALA A 359 12.88 -13.83 -0.20
C ALA A 359 12.15 -12.52 0.13
N GLU A 360 12.51 -11.38 -0.45
CA GLU A 360 11.81 -10.12 -0.20
C GLU A 360 10.46 -10.05 -0.94
N LEU A 361 10.33 -10.67 -2.12
CA LEU A 361 9.04 -10.80 -2.79
C LEU A 361 8.08 -11.74 -2.03
N ARG A 362 8.63 -12.80 -1.42
CA ARG A 362 7.89 -13.70 -0.51
C ARG A 362 7.45 -12.95 0.75
N ARG A 363 8.33 -12.17 1.39
CA ARG A 363 7.99 -11.28 2.52
C ARG A 363 6.96 -10.23 2.14
N ALA A 364 7.09 -9.60 0.98
CA ALA A 364 6.11 -8.65 0.45
C ALA A 364 4.72 -9.30 0.27
N ALA A 365 4.65 -10.57 -0.16
CA ALA A 365 3.39 -11.30 -0.26
C ALA A 365 2.76 -11.55 1.13
N VAL A 366 3.55 -11.91 2.14
CA VAL A 366 3.08 -12.06 3.53
C VAL A 366 2.59 -10.71 4.09
N ALA A 367 3.36 -9.64 3.93
CA ALA A 367 2.99 -8.29 4.36
C ALA A 367 1.71 -7.79 3.66
N SER A 368 1.57 -8.06 2.37
CA SER A 368 0.38 -7.74 1.57
C SER A 368 -0.87 -8.46 2.11
N LEU A 369 -0.76 -9.74 2.48
CA LEU A 369 -1.86 -10.50 3.09
C LEU A 369 -2.24 -10.01 4.49
N ARG A 370 -1.27 -9.58 5.31
CA ARG A 370 -1.53 -8.96 6.62
C ARG A 370 -2.25 -7.62 6.47
N ALA A 371 -1.77 -6.76 5.57
CA ALA A 371 -2.41 -5.48 5.25
C ALA A 371 -3.83 -5.66 4.69
N HIS A 372 -4.04 -6.65 3.82
CA HIS A 372 -5.37 -7.06 3.36
C HIS A 372 -6.25 -7.50 4.54
N TRP A 373 -5.77 -8.39 5.41
CA TRP A 373 -6.54 -8.88 6.57
C TRP A 373 -6.88 -7.76 7.57
N ALA A 374 -6.02 -6.75 7.73
CA ALA A 374 -6.28 -5.62 8.61
C ALA A 374 -7.59 -4.89 8.22
N ILE A 375 -7.85 -4.73 6.91
CA ILE A 375 -9.04 -4.05 6.38
C ILE A 375 -10.19 -5.04 6.12
N ALA A 376 -9.94 -6.11 5.37
CA ALA A 376 -10.96 -7.08 4.94
C ALA A 376 -11.45 -7.99 6.09
N ARG A 377 -10.68 -8.12 7.17
CA ARG A 377 -10.94 -9.01 8.34
C ARG A 377 -11.18 -10.48 7.97
N ALA A 378 -10.74 -10.87 6.77
CA ALA A 378 -10.88 -12.19 6.18
C ALA A 378 -9.67 -12.47 5.26
N LEU A 379 -9.38 -13.75 5.02
CA LEU A 379 -8.51 -14.20 3.94
C LEU A 379 -9.17 -15.40 3.24
N PRO A 380 -9.11 -15.46 1.89
CA PRO A 380 -9.47 -16.65 1.12
C PRO A 380 -8.75 -17.90 1.64
N GLY A 381 -9.45 -19.04 1.67
CA GLY A 381 -8.94 -20.27 2.29
C GLY A 381 -7.61 -20.76 1.70
N GLU A 382 -7.46 -20.69 0.37
CA GLU A 382 -6.23 -21.04 -0.34
C GLU A 382 -5.01 -20.20 0.06
N LEU A 383 -5.21 -18.93 0.42
CA LEU A 383 -4.13 -18.03 0.86
C LEU A 383 -3.71 -18.32 2.31
N LEU A 384 -4.66 -18.71 3.16
CA LEU A 384 -4.34 -19.22 4.50
C LEU A 384 -3.55 -20.54 4.41
N VAL A 385 -3.97 -21.47 3.55
CA VAL A 385 -3.26 -22.73 3.29
C VAL A 385 -1.86 -22.47 2.69
N ALA A 386 -1.71 -21.46 1.82
CA ALA A 386 -0.40 -21.07 1.29
C ALA A 386 0.54 -20.50 2.38
N LEU A 387 0.03 -19.70 3.33
CA LEU A 387 0.79 -19.25 4.49
C LEU A 387 1.18 -20.42 5.41
N GLU A 388 0.25 -21.34 5.68
CA GLU A 388 0.51 -22.56 6.46
C GLU A 388 1.58 -23.45 5.80
N GLY A 389 1.53 -23.59 4.47
CA GLY A 389 2.53 -24.30 3.68
C GLY A 389 3.89 -23.60 3.63
N ALA A 390 3.92 -22.27 3.64
CA ALA A 390 5.16 -21.48 3.65
C ALA A 390 5.90 -21.52 5.00
N LEU A 391 5.21 -21.83 6.10
CA LEU A 391 5.79 -21.81 7.45
C LEU A 391 7.01 -22.74 7.60
N LEU A 392 6.86 -24.03 7.27
CA LEU A 392 7.95 -25.00 7.47
C LEU A 392 9.16 -24.78 6.54
N PRO A 393 9.01 -24.46 5.24
CA PRO A 393 10.15 -24.15 4.36
C PRO A 393 10.81 -22.79 4.63
N SER A 394 10.11 -21.83 5.25
CA SER A 394 10.67 -20.51 5.57
C SER A 394 11.67 -20.56 6.73
N THR A 395 12.57 -19.58 6.77
CA THR A 395 13.55 -19.37 7.85
C THR A 395 13.71 -17.87 8.15
N GLY A 396 14.33 -17.51 9.28
CA GLY A 396 14.65 -16.13 9.64
C GLY A 396 13.44 -15.19 9.64
N ALA A 397 13.62 -13.98 9.09
CA ALA A 397 12.58 -12.95 9.05
C ALA A 397 11.29 -13.40 8.33
N LEU A 398 11.40 -14.12 7.21
CA LEU A 398 10.24 -14.64 6.51
C LEU A 398 9.42 -15.60 7.38
N ARG A 399 10.08 -16.46 8.18
CA ARG A 399 9.34 -17.36 9.10
C ARG A 399 8.61 -16.57 10.18
N ALA A 400 9.27 -15.59 10.80
CA ALA A 400 8.64 -14.74 11.81
C ALA A 400 7.39 -14.03 11.26
N GLU A 401 7.48 -13.45 10.05
CA GLU A 401 6.36 -12.79 9.39
C GLU A 401 5.21 -13.74 9.03
N VAL A 402 5.51 -14.98 8.60
CA VAL A 402 4.49 -16.02 8.38
C VAL A 402 3.80 -16.40 9.69
N VAL A 403 4.54 -16.55 10.80
CA VAL A 403 3.96 -16.82 12.13
C VAL A 403 3.04 -15.68 12.57
N GLU A 404 3.42 -14.42 12.36
CA GLU A 404 2.57 -13.27 12.66
C GLU A 404 1.31 -13.21 11.78
N ALA A 405 1.43 -13.46 10.47
CA ALA A 405 0.29 -13.54 9.56
C ALA A 405 -0.70 -14.65 9.95
N LEU A 406 -0.19 -15.80 10.40
CA LEU A 406 -1.00 -16.90 10.93
C LEU A 406 -1.58 -16.56 12.31
N ALA A 407 -0.87 -15.84 13.18
CA ALA A 407 -1.40 -15.35 14.46
C ALA A 407 -2.60 -14.42 14.27
N GLU A 408 -2.56 -13.58 13.23
CA GLU A 408 -3.60 -12.64 12.83
C GLU A 408 -4.77 -13.32 12.13
N ALA A 409 -4.53 -14.00 11.00
CA ALA A 409 -5.58 -14.51 10.12
C ALA A 409 -5.96 -15.98 10.35
N GLY A 410 -5.15 -16.73 11.11
CA GLY A 410 -5.32 -18.16 11.35
C GLY A 410 -6.59 -18.51 12.11
N ARG A 411 -7.02 -19.76 11.90
CA ARG A 411 -8.25 -20.36 12.44
C ARG A 411 -7.90 -21.48 13.43
N ALA A 412 -8.89 -22.16 14.00
CA ALA A 412 -8.65 -23.22 14.97
C ALA A 412 -7.75 -24.35 14.41
N GLU A 413 -7.88 -24.65 13.12
CA GLU A 413 -7.11 -25.64 12.39
C GLU A 413 -5.63 -25.25 12.26
N THR A 414 -5.35 -23.95 12.11
CA THR A 414 -3.99 -23.37 12.01
C THR A 414 -3.16 -23.65 13.27
N VAL A 415 -3.78 -23.85 14.43
CA VAL A 415 -3.08 -24.19 15.69
C VAL A 415 -2.24 -25.47 15.52
N ALA A 416 -2.78 -26.50 14.85
CA ALA A 416 -2.05 -27.75 14.61
C ALA A 416 -0.88 -27.61 13.62
N VAL A 417 -0.85 -26.54 12.82
CA VAL A 417 0.29 -26.19 11.97
C VAL A 417 1.39 -25.53 12.82
N LEU A 418 1.02 -24.57 13.66
CA LEU A 418 1.93 -23.86 14.55
C LEU A 418 2.52 -24.77 15.64
N GLU A 419 1.74 -25.71 16.20
CA GLU A 419 2.23 -26.69 17.19
C GLU A 419 3.29 -27.63 16.60
N ARG A 420 3.15 -28.03 15.32
CA ARG A 420 4.18 -28.81 14.62
C ARG A 420 5.46 -27.99 14.39
N ALA A 421 5.35 -26.72 14.04
CA ALA A 421 6.50 -25.82 13.96
C ALA A 421 7.16 -25.58 15.33
N LEU A 422 6.36 -25.43 16.40
CA LEU A 422 6.85 -25.26 17.77
C LEU A 422 7.57 -26.50 18.29
N PHE A 423 7.13 -27.70 17.91
CA PHE A 423 7.84 -28.95 18.22
C PHE A 423 9.16 -29.05 17.45
N ALA A 424 9.21 -28.59 16.19
CA ALA A 424 10.41 -28.62 15.37
C ALA A 424 11.46 -27.55 15.73
N SER A 425 11.04 -26.41 16.29
CA SER A 425 11.94 -25.30 16.61
C SER A 425 12.74 -25.49 17.90
N LYS A 426 14.03 -25.17 17.80
CA LYS A 426 15.00 -25.13 18.91
C LYS A 426 15.36 -23.71 19.35
N ASP A 427 14.96 -22.67 18.60
CA ASP A 427 15.26 -21.28 18.96
C ASP A 427 14.23 -20.74 19.97
N ALA A 428 14.70 -20.20 21.09
CA ALA A 428 13.82 -19.64 22.11
C ALA A 428 12.97 -18.46 21.59
N THR A 429 13.50 -17.68 20.63
CA THR A 429 12.79 -16.51 20.08
C THR A 429 11.62 -16.95 19.19
N GLU A 430 11.88 -17.85 18.24
CA GLU A 430 10.89 -18.47 17.37
C GLU A 430 9.82 -19.23 18.18
N ARG A 431 10.23 -20.01 19.19
CA ARG A 431 9.29 -20.72 20.08
C ARG A 431 8.35 -19.75 20.79
N GLY A 432 8.88 -18.65 21.34
CA GLY A 432 8.06 -17.61 21.98
C GLY A 432 7.11 -16.89 21.00
N LEU A 433 7.49 -16.71 19.74
CA LEU A 433 6.59 -16.20 18.69
C LEU A 433 5.45 -17.19 18.39
N LEU A 434 5.77 -18.47 18.21
CA LEU A 434 4.81 -19.54 17.94
C LEU A 434 3.82 -19.74 19.10
N GLU A 435 4.29 -19.72 20.34
CA GLU A 435 3.46 -19.82 21.55
C GLU A 435 2.48 -18.64 21.65
N ARG A 436 2.93 -17.41 21.39
CA ARG A 436 2.04 -16.22 21.32
C ARG A 436 1.01 -16.34 20.18
N ALA A 437 1.41 -16.84 19.01
CA ALA A 437 0.51 -17.04 17.88
C ALA A 437 -0.59 -18.07 18.20
N ILE A 438 -0.22 -19.21 18.80
CA ILE A 438 -1.16 -20.25 19.26
C ILE A 438 -2.13 -19.69 20.31
N ALA A 439 -1.63 -18.93 21.29
CA ALA A 439 -2.46 -18.31 22.32
C ALA A 439 -3.48 -17.34 21.73
N SER A 440 -3.04 -16.42 20.85
CA SER A 440 -3.90 -15.46 20.14
C SER A 440 -5.01 -16.15 19.35
N ILE A 441 -4.69 -17.19 18.58
CA ILE A 441 -5.70 -17.94 17.83
C ILE A 441 -6.71 -18.60 18.79
N ARG A 442 -6.24 -19.28 19.84
CA ARG A 442 -7.10 -19.95 20.83
C ARG A 442 -8.05 -18.98 21.54
N GLU A 443 -7.58 -17.79 21.88
CA GLU A 443 -8.41 -16.74 22.49
C GLU A 443 -9.49 -16.23 21.52
N ARG A 444 -9.11 -15.95 20.26
CA ARG A 444 -10.02 -15.50 19.20
C ARG A 444 -11.02 -16.56 18.72
N THR A 445 -10.77 -17.85 18.97
CA THR A 445 -11.67 -18.95 18.63
C THR A 445 -12.52 -19.46 19.79
N ARG A 446 -12.10 -19.27 21.06
CA ARG A 446 -12.95 -19.56 22.24
C ARG A 446 -14.06 -18.53 22.46
N SER A 447 -13.91 -17.34 21.89
CA SER A 447 -14.81 -16.19 22.01
C SER A 447 -15.86 -16.09 20.89
N ARG A 448 -16.02 -17.15 20.08
CA ARG A 448 -16.92 -17.23 18.92
C ARG A 448 -17.80 -18.47 18.98
#